data_AF-D5SRE8-F1
#
_entry.id   AF-D5SRE8-F1
#
_cell.length_a   1.000
_cell.length_b   1.000
_cell.length_c   1.000
_cell.angle_alpha   90.00
_cell.angle_beta   90.00
_cell.angle_gamma   90.00
#
_symmetry.space_group_name_H-M   'P 1'
#
loop_
_entity.id
_entity.type
_entity.pdbx_description
1 polymer ?
#
loop_
_entity_poly.entity_id
_entity_poly.type
_entity_poly.pdbx_seq_one_letter_code
_entity_poly.pdbx_strand_id
1 'polypeptide(L)' 'MNGVVDDDDRALIEIEVSQTYRGPTSRVTAWIDTPFDGHLVFSSTLIRELQLESLVETEAILADGTRVTLETHVCYME' A
#
# COMPACT_ATOMS: atom_id res chain seq x y z
N MET A 1 -15.14 9.67 4.54
CA MET A 1 -14.97 8.28 4.05
C MET A 1 -15.26 7.37 5.23
N ASN A 2 -16.20 6.44 5.10
CA ASN A 2 -16.52 5.49 6.17
C ASN A 2 -15.88 4.16 5.81
N GLY A 3 -15.13 3.56 6.74
CA GLY A 3 -14.59 2.23 6.60
C GLY A 3 -15.61 1.14 6.95
N VAL A 4 -15.21 -0.11 6.76
CA VAL A 4 -15.95 -1.31 7.18
C VAL A 4 -15.04 -2.20 7.99
N VAL A 5 -15.60 -2.92 8.97
CA VAL A 5 -14.90 -4.03 9.61
C VAL A 5 -15.42 -5.31 8.97
N ASP A 6 -14.52 -6.16 8.48
CA ASP A 6 -14.90 -7.43 7.86
C ASP A 6 -15.03 -8.57 8.89
N ASP A 7 -15.37 -9.77 8.41
CA ASP A 7 -15.58 -10.95 9.26
C ASP A 7 -14.28 -11.47 9.93
N ASP A 8 -13.11 -10.98 9.49
CA ASP A 8 -11.79 -11.30 10.06
C ASP A 8 -11.33 -10.20 11.06
N ASP A 9 -12.24 -9.33 11.51
CA ASP A 9 -11.97 -8.17 12.38
C ASP A 9 -10.97 -7.16 11.79
N ARG A 10 -10.79 -7.12 10.46
CA ARG A 10 -9.93 -6.14 9.80
C ARG A 10 -10.69 -4.85 9.55
N ALA A 11 -10.11 -3.73 9.98
CA ALA A 11 -10.62 -2.40 9.65
C ALA A 11 -10.18 -2.00 8.23
N LEU A 12 -11.12 -1.98 7.29
CA LEU A 12 -10.89 -1.71 5.88
C LEU A 12 -11.41 -0.33 5.47
N ILE A 13 -10.70 0.32 4.56
CA ILE A 13 -11.10 1.60 3.96
C ILE A 13 -10.76 1.60 2.47
N GLU A 14 -11.67 2.13 1.63
CA GLU A 14 -11.39 2.34 0.22
C GLU A 14 -10.63 3.65 0.04
N ILE A 15 -9.43 3.61 -0.55
CA ILE A 15 -8.63 4.81 -0.86
C ILE A 15 -8.48 4.95 -2.38
N GLU A 16 -8.31 6.20 -2.83
CA GLU A 16 -8.00 6.51 -4.23
C GLU A 16 -6.50 6.76 -4.38
N VAL A 17 -5.88 6.03 -5.30
CA VAL A 17 -4.44 6.09 -5.55
C VAL A 17 -4.14 6.27 -7.03
N SER A 18 -3.03 6.92 -7.36
CA SER A 18 -2.60 7.13 -8.74
C SER A 18 -1.10 6.95 -8.94
N GLN A 19 -0.72 6.57 -10.16
CA GLN A 19 0.67 6.48 -10.59
C GLN A 19 1.33 7.87 -10.69
N THR A 20 0.56 8.90 -11.07
CA THR A 20 1.06 10.26 -11.30
C THR A 20 0.29 11.28 -10.46
N TYR A 21 0.95 12.37 -10.09
CA TYR A 21 0.35 13.45 -9.32
C TYR A 21 -0.85 14.04 -10.07
N ARG A 22 -2.04 13.99 -9.46
CA ARG A 22 -3.32 14.43 -10.07
C ARG A 22 -3.69 13.71 -11.37
N GLY A 23 -3.20 12.48 -11.53
CA GLY A 23 -3.55 11.60 -12.64
C GLY A 23 -4.86 10.82 -12.41
N PRO A 24 -5.22 9.92 -13.34
CA PRO A 24 -6.32 8.99 -13.13
C PRO A 24 -6.12 8.15 -11.86
N THR A 25 -7.16 8.06 -11.04
CA THR A 25 -7.13 7.29 -9.79
C THR A 25 -7.72 5.89 -9.97
N SER A 26 -7.19 4.95 -9.19
CA SER A 26 -7.75 3.62 -8.98
C SER A 26 -8.18 3.49 -7.53
N ARG A 27 -9.30 2.82 -7.29
CA ARG A 27 -9.79 2.53 -5.94
C ARG A 27 -9.18 1.23 -5.46
N VAL A 28 -8.59 1.27 -4.27
CA VAL A 28 -8.03 0.10 -3.61
C VAL A 28 -8.58 0.00 -2.19
N THR A 29 -8.91 -1.22 -1.76
CA THR A 29 -9.28 -1.47 -0.37
C THR A 29 -8.00 -1.67 0.44
N ALA A 30 -7.76 -0.78 1.40
CA ALA A 30 -6.64 -0.83 2.32
C ALA A 30 -7.07 -1.32 3.70
N TRP A 31 -6.26 -2.18 4.30
CA TRP A 31 -6.39 -2.53 5.71
C TRP A 31 -5.63 -1.51 6.57
N ILE A 32 -6.28 -1.01 7.62
CA ILE A 32 -5.65 -0.15 8.61
C ILE A 32 -4.78 -1.00 9.54
N ASP A 33 -3.48 -1.01 9.25
CA ASP A 33 -2.46 -1.67 10.06
C ASP A 33 -1.92 -0.68 11.11
N THR A 34 -2.23 -0.84 12.39
CA THR A 34 -1.85 0.15 13.42
C THR A 34 -0.35 0.26 13.74
N PRO A 35 0.49 -0.77 13.50
CA PRO A 35 1.95 -0.65 13.49
C PRO A 35 2.55 0.02 12.23
N PHE A 36 1.72 0.61 11.37
CA PHE A 36 2.12 1.31 10.14
C PHE A 36 3.24 2.34 10.36
N ASP A 37 4.26 2.27 9.50
CA ASP A 37 5.47 3.09 9.56
C ASP A 37 5.49 4.26 8.58
N GLY A 38 4.39 4.48 7.85
CA GLY A 38 4.29 5.51 6.80
C GLY A 38 4.16 4.97 5.38
N HIS A 39 4.29 3.66 5.15
CA HIS A 39 4.25 3.07 3.79
C HIS A 39 3.01 2.22 3.52
N LEU A 40 2.37 2.43 2.36
CA LEU A 40 1.39 1.50 1.84
C LEU A 40 2.11 0.23 1.35
N VAL A 41 1.62 -0.93 1.80
CA VAL A 41 2.13 -2.23 1.36
C VAL A 41 1.17 -2.82 0.33
N PHE A 42 1.60 -2.87 -0.92
CA PHE A 42 0.83 -3.47 -2.01
C PHE A 42 1.40 -4.82 -2.42
N SER A 43 0.53 -5.70 -2.91
CA SER A 43 0.98 -6.94 -3.55
C SER A 43 1.72 -6.61 -4.86
N SER A 44 2.64 -7.48 -5.26
CA SER A 44 3.35 -7.34 -6.54
C SER A 44 2.41 -7.35 -7.74
N THR A 45 1.26 -8.04 -7.65
CA THR A 45 0.20 -7.99 -8.65
C THR A 45 -0.40 -6.60 -8.76
N LEU A 46 -0.82 -6.00 -7.63
CA LEU A 46 -1.41 -4.67 -7.61
C LEU A 46 -0.44 -3.59 -8.11
N ILE A 47 0.84 -3.68 -7.72
CA ILE A 47 1.89 -2.77 -8.21
C ILE A 47 2.00 -2.79 -9.74
N ARG A 48 1.96 -3.99 -10.34
CA ARG A 48 2.02 -4.16 -11.81
C ARG A 48 0.75 -3.67 -12.50
N GLU A 49 -0.41 -3.93 -11.91
CA GLU A 49 -1.71 -3.46 -12.43
C GLU A 49 -1.80 -1.93 -12.41
N LEU A 50 -1.32 -1.30 -11.34
CA LEU A 50 -1.23 0.16 -11.21
C LEU A 50 -0.07 0.79 -11.97
N GLN A 51 0.81 -0.04 -12.57
CA GLN A 51 1.99 0.39 -13.33
C GLN A 51 2.89 1.35 -12.53
N LEU A 52 3.05 1.12 -11.21
CA LEU A 52 3.81 2.01 -10.35
C LEU A 52 5.31 1.97 -10.67
N GLU A 53 5.92 3.15 -10.73
CA GLU A 53 7.35 3.28 -11.01
C GLU A 53 8.17 2.94 -9.77
N SER A 54 9.19 2.09 -9.97
CA SER A 54 10.19 1.80 -8.95
C SER A 54 10.98 3.05 -8.59
N LEU A 55 11.16 3.27 -7.29
CA LEU A 55 11.91 4.40 -6.75
C LEU A 55 13.29 3.96 -6.28
N VAL A 56 13.33 3.06 -5.30
CA VAL A 56 14.56 2.57 -4.66
C VAL A 56 14.27 1.30 -3.87
N GLU A 57 15.31 0.52 -3.58
CA GLU A 57 15.23 -0.58 -2.61
C GLU A 57 15.45 -0.07 -1.18
N THR A 58 14.73 -0.64 -0.22
CA THR A 58 14.87 -0.35 1.21
C THR A 58 14.95 -1.63 2.04
N GLU A 59 15.63 -1.57 3.19
CA GLU A 59 15.64 -2.66 4.17
C GLU A 59 14.37 -2.60 5.02
N ALA A 60 13.68 -3.72 5.17
CA ALA A 60 12.52 -3.88 6.03
C ALA A 60 12.77 -5.01 7.05
N ILE A 61 12.12 -4.90 8.21
CA ILE A 61 12.17 -5.90 9.27
C ILE A 61 10.78 -6.53 9.37
N LEU A 62 10.69 -7.84 9.16
CA LEU A 62 9.44 -8.59 9.28
C LEU A 62 9.09 -8.83 10.76
N ALA A 63 7.85 -9.26 11.01
CA ALA A 63 7.35 -9.52 12.36
C ALA A 63 8.15 -10.61 13.12
N ASP A 64 8.84 -11.50 12.40
CA ASP A 64 9.73 -12.52 12.98
C ASP A 64 11.16 -12.00 13.27
N GLY A 65 11.43 -10.72 12.99
CA GLY A 65 12.74 -10.08 13.13
C GLY A 65 13.68 -10.26 11.95
N THR A 66 13.26 -11.00 10.90
CA THR A 66 14.07 -11.19 9.70
C THR A 66 14.19 -9.89 8.91
N ARG A 67 15.38 -9.62 8.38
CA ARG A 67 15.65 -8.48 7.50
C ARG A 67 15.52 -8.89 6.04
N VAL A 68 14.77 -8.11 5.28
CA VAL A 68 14.55 -8.31 3.84
C VAL A 68 14.76 -6.99 3.09
N THR A 69 15.15 -7.09 1.82
CA THR A 69 15.19 -5.93 0.93
C THR A 69 13.89 -5.90 0.12
N LEU A 70 13.18 -4.78 0.18
CA LEU A 70 11.93 -4.55 -0.56
C LEU A 70 12.12 -3.40 -1.55
N GLU A 71 11.54 -3.55 -2.73
CA GLU A 71 11.44 -2.48 -3.71
C GLU A 71 10.33 -1.51 -3.29
N THR A 72 10.61 -0.21 -3.36
CA THR A 72 9.62 0.84 -3.09
C THR A 72 9.20 1.50 -4.39
N HIS A 73 7.94 1.93 -4.43
CA HIS A 73 7.34 2.52 -5.62
C HIS A 73 6.72 3.88 -5.29
N VAL A 74 6.70 4.78 -6.27
CA VAL A 74 5.99 6.06 -6.13
C VAL A 74 4.49 5.83 -6.32
N CYS A 75 3.70 6.30 -5.35
CA CYS A 75 2.24 6.26 -5.38
C CYS A 75 1.71 7.58 -4.81
N TYR A 76 0.71 8.15 -5.46
CA TYR A 76 0.01 9.34 -4.98
C TYR A 76 -1.36 8.93 -4.43
N MET A 77 -1.82 9.64 -3.41
CA MET A 77 -3.12 9.44 -2.77
C MET A 77 -3.89 10.75 -2.80
N GLU A 78 -5.19 10.70 -3.08
CA GLU A 78 -6.09 11.88 -3.15
C GLU A 78 -7.08 11.95 -1.98
#